data_AF-A0A6L8I7E2-F1
#
_entry.id   AF-A0A6L8I7E2-F1
#
_cell.length_a   1.000
_cell.length_b   1.000
_cell.length_c   1.000
_cell.angle_alpha   90.00
_cell.angle_beta   90.00
_cell.angle_gamma   90.00
#
_symmetry.space_group_name_H-M   'P 1'
#
loop_
_entity.id
_entity.type
_entity.pdbx_description
1 polymer ?
#
loop_
_entity_poly.entity_id
_entity_poly.type
_entity_poly.pdbx_seq_one_letter_code
_entity_poly.pdbx_strand_id
1 'polypeptide(L)' 'QAALLGGNLRVGLEDSLYIGKGELAVSNAQQVEKVRTIVEALGLEVASPGEARERLGLKGGDKVAF' A
#
# COMPACT_ATOMS: atom_id res chain seq x y z
N GLN A 1 0.82 12.97 -0.59
CA GLN A 1 2.04 13.76 -0.34
C GLN A 1 3.19 12.90 0.17
N ALA A 2 2.98 11.95 1.09
CA ALA A 2 4.05 11.07 1.59
C ALA A 2 4.96 10.45 0.50
N ALA A 3 4.39 9.89 -0.58
CA ALA A 3 5.18 9.33 -1.69
C ALA A 3 6.14 10.33 -2.36
N LEU A 4 5.74 11.59 -2.53
CA LEU A 4 6.57 12.65 -3.12
C LEU A 4 7.76 13.02 -2.22
N LEU A 5 7.66 12.73 -0.93
CA LEU A 5 8.70 12.99 0.07
C LEU A 5 9.51 11.74 0.41
N GLY A 6 9.35 10.65 -0.37
CA GLY A 6 10.05 9.38 -0.15
C GLY A 6 9.47 8.51 0.97
N GLY A 7 8.26 8.82 1.46
CA GLY A 7 7.56 8.06 2.49
C GLY A 7 6.75 6.89 1.94
N ASN A 8 6.42 5.93 2.83
CA ASN A 8 5.52 4.81 2.54
C ASN A 8 4.04 5.24 2.63
N LEU A 9 3.15 4.47 1.99
CA LEU A 9 1.70 4.72 1.97
C LEU A 9 0.95 3.60 2.68
N ARG A 10 -0.18 3.95 3.30
CA ARG A 10 -1.16 3.04 3.87
C ARG A 10 -2.54 3.39 3.34
N VAL A 11 -3.29 2.37 2.94
CA VAL A 11 -4.71 2.46 2.55
C VAL A 11 -5.44 1.20 3.00
N GLY A 12 -6.76 1.29 3.09
CA GLY A 12 -7.64 0.19 3.42
C GLY A 12 -8.99 0.70 3.91
N LEU A 13 -9.99 -0.18 3.91
CA LEU A 13 -11.33 0.07 4.44
C LEU A 13 -11.31 0.34 5.95
N GLU A 14 -10.24 -0.05 6.64
CA GLU A 14 -9.96 0.35 8.03
C GLU A 14 -9.81 1.87 8.16
N ASP A 15 -9.19 2.52 7.18
CA ASP A 15 -8.88 3.96 7.21
C ASP A 15 -9.96 4.79 6.48
N SER A 16 -10.58 4.25 5.42
CA SER A 16 -11.63 4.92 4.64
C SER A 16 -12.55 3.94 3.94
N LEU A 17 -13.87 4.14 4.07
CA LEU A 17 -14.89 3.36 3.34
C LEU A 17 -15.07 3.80 1.88
N TYR A 18 -14.42 4.89 1.46
CA TYR A 18 -14.66 5.53 0.17
C TYR A 18 -13.47 5.37 -0.77
N ILE A 19 -13.75 5.11 -2.06
CA ILE A 19 -12.74 5.16 -3.13
C ILE A 19 -12.60 6.57 -3.70
N GLY A 20 -13.66 7.37 -3.60
CA GLY A 20 -13.75 8.74 -4.10
C GLY A 20 -14.86 9.51 -3.39
N LYS A 21 -15.03 10.79 -3.73
CA LYS A 21 -16.02 11.65 -3.09
C LYS A 21 -17.43 11.09 -3.31
N GLY A 22 -18.04 10.59 -2.23
CA GLY A 22 -19.40 10.04 -2.25
C GLY A 22 -19.53 8.64 -2.84
N GLU A 23 -18.42 7.98 -3.18
CA GLU A 23 -18.41 6.64 -3.78
C GLU A 23 -17.73 5.66 -2.83
N LEU A 24 -18.49 4.67 -2.35
CA LEU A 24 -17.98 3.62 -1.47
C LEU A 24 -16.99 2.73 -2.24
N ALA A 25 -15.89 2.38 -1.58
CA ALA A 25 -14.99 1.38 -2.10
C ALA A 25 -15.64 -0.01 -2.00
N VAL A 26 -15.52 -0.80 -3.06
CA VAL A 26 -16.09 -2.16 -3.10
C VAL A 26 -15.16 -3.21 -2.51
N SER A 27 -13.87 -2.88 -2.36
CA SER A 27 -12.86 -3.76 -1.76
C SER A 27 -11.61 -2.99 -1.32
N ASN A 28 -10.81 -3.59 -0.43
CA ASN A 28 -9.46 -3.11 -0.13
C ASN A 28 -8.57 -3.10 -1.38
N ALA A 29 -8.71 -4.11 -2.25
CA ALA A 29 -7.92 -4.22 -3.48
C ALA A 29 -8.13 -3.01 -4.41
N GLN A 30 -9.37 -2.51 -4.52
CA GLN A 30 -9.66 -1.31 -5.33
C GLN A 30 -8.88 -0.08 -4.86
N GLN A 31 -8.72 0.09 -3.54
CA GLN A 31 -7.93 1.20 -2.98
C GLN A 31 -6.43 0.99 -3.23
N VAL A 32 -5.94 -0.24 -3.10
CA VAL A 32 -4.53 -0.59 -3.40
C VAL A 32 -4.21 -0.32 -4.86
N GLU A 33 -5.06 -0.77 -5.79
CA GLU A 33 -4.90 -0.53 -7.23
C GLU A 33 -4.88 0.97 -7.56
N LYS A 34 -5.81 1.74 -6.99
CA LYS A 34 -5.85 3.19 -7.19
C LYS A 34 -4.56 3.87 -6.75
N VAL A 35 -4.04 3.52 -5.58
CA VAL A 35 -2.77 4.08 -5.09
C VAL A 35 -1.59 3.63 -5.93
N ARG A 36 -1.55 2.36 -6.33
CA ARG A 36 -0.50 1.82 -7.20
C ARG A 36 -0.41 2.61 -8.52
N THR A 37 -1.55 2.86 -9.18
CA THR A 37 -1.59 3.67 -10.40
C THR A 37 -1.00 5.07 -10.19
N ILE A 38 -1.28 5.71 -9.05
CA ILE A 38 -0.73 7.04 -8.73
C ILE A 38 0.78 6.96 -8.51
N VAL A 39 1.25 5.95 -7.76
CA VAL A 39 2.68 5.74 -7.48
C VAL A 39 3.46 5.50 -8.78
N GLU A 40 2.96 4.63 -9.64
CA GLU A 40 3.59 4.32 -10.94
C GLU A 40 3.57 5.54 -11.88
N ALA A 41 2.50 6.35 -11.88
CA ALA A 41 2.44 7.60 -12.63
C ALA A 41 3.45 8.66 -12.15
N LEU A 42 3.94 8.55 -10.91
CA LEU A 42 5.00 9.39 -10.36
C LEU A 42 6.41 8.86 -10.69
N GLY A 43 6.52 7.76 -11.46
CA GLY A 43 7.79 7.11 -11.80
C GLY A 43 8.40 6.31 -10.65
N LEU A 44 7.59 5.93 -9.66
CA LEU A 44 7.99 5.12 -8.51
C LEU A 44 7.50 3.67 -8.66
N GLU A 45 8.11 2.76 -7.92
CA GLU A 45 7.74 1.34 -7.92
C GLU A 45 7.21 0.89 -6.55
N VAL A 46 6.24 -0.03 -6.56
CA VAL A 46 5.70 -0.65 -5.35
C VAL A 46 6.58 -1.82 -4.94
N ALA A 47 7.10 -1.77 -3.71
CA ALA A 47 7.89 -2.86 -3.14
C ALA A 47 7.09 -4.16 -3.02
N SER A 48 7.70 -5.26 -3.42
CA SER A 48 7.26 -6.62 -3.11
C SER A 48 7.31 -6.89 -1.61
N PRO A 49 6.61 -7.92 -1.11
CA PRO A 49 6.75 -8.35 0.28
C PRO A 49 8.19 -8.76 0.66
N GLY A 50 9.01 -9.21 -0.29
CA GLY A 50 10.42 -9.53 -0.05
C GLY A 50 11.23 -8.28 0.28
N GLU A 51 11.16 -7.28 -0.60
CA GLU A 51 11.83 -5.99 -0.42
C GLU A 51 11.34 -5.25 0.83
N ALA A 52 10.03 -5.30 1.12
CA ALA A 52 9.49 -4.71 2.33
C ALA A 52 10.09 -5.33 3.60
N ARG A 53 10.30 -6.66 3.63
CA ARG A 53 10.95 -7.33 4.76
C ARG A 53 12.41 -6.93 4.90
N GLU A 54 13.15 -6.83 3.81
CA GLU A 54 14.55 -6.41 3.81
C GLU A 54 14.68 -4.98 4.37
N ARG A 55 13.92 -4.03 3.81
CA ARG A 55 13.95 -2.61 4.23
C ARG A 55 13.58 -2.41 5.70
N LEU A 56 12.67 -3.23 6.22
CA LEU A 56 12.18 -3.15 7.60
C LEU A 56 12.92 -4.09 8.57
N GLY A 57 13.89 -4.88 8.11
CA GLY A 57 14.62 -5.84 8.95
C GLY A 57 13.75 -6.94 9.56
N LEU A 58 12.75 -7.43 8.82
CA LEU A 58 11.78 -8.41 9.33
C LEU A 58 12.29 -9.85 9.26
N LYS A 59 11.88 -10.65 10.25
CA LYS A 59 12.36 -12.03 10.48
C LYS A 59 12.08 -13.06 9.36
N GLY A 60 11.12 -12.79 8.47
CA GLY A 60 10.61 -13.76 7.48
C GLY A 60 9.22 -14.26 7.81
N GLY A 61 8.42 -14.57 6.78
CA GLY A 61 7.03 -15.01 6.93
C GLY A 61 6.89 -16.42 7.53
N ASP A 62 7.93 -17.24 7.42
CA ASP A 62 8.04 -18.60 7.95
C ASP A 62 8.43 -18.66 9.44
N LYS A 63 8.88 -17.55 10.02
CA LYS A 63 9.33 -17.46 11.43
C LYS A 63 8.26 -16.90 12.37
N VAL A 64 6.99 -17.14 12.05
CA VAL A 64 5.80 -16.72 12.81
C VAL A 64 5.06 -17.94 13.34
N ALA A 65 4.25 -17.78 14.40
CA ALA A 65 3.57 -18.88 15.08
C ALA A 65 2.05 -18.82 14.86
N PHE A 66 1.63 -18.86 13.60
CA PHE A 66 0.23 -18.93 13.17
C PHE A 66 0.08 -19.79 11.91
#